data_AF-A0A7C6VK61-F1
#
_entry.id   AF-A0A7C6VK61-F1
#
_cell.length_a   1.000
_cell.length_b   1.000
_cell.length_c   1.000
_cell.angle_alpha   90.00
_cell.angle_beta   90.00
_cell.angle_gamma   90.00
#
_symmetry.space_group_name_H-M   'P 1'
#
loop_
_entity.id
_entity.type
_entity.pdbx_description
1 polymer ?
#
loop_
_entity_poly.entity_id
_entity_poly.type
_entity_poly.pdbx_seq_one_letter_code
_entity_poly.pdbx_strand_id
1 'polypeptide(L)'
;MPHAADWRVEGDVIILGALRLTVERIAASHWRADERLRSWGQLPLQREHDTVLAPCAADECLWLGAWLEEDMLEDPAVSASPARITLRDPANGGHAVAALPAAYQLGTLRNALDEPAPLQLARPLASRRLRLELECGPARAAFNLVLLQPAAWAARAHRAPPAALGAPPPLPPRLG
;
A
#
# COMPACT_ATOMS: atom_id res chain seq x y z
N MET A 1 3.34 26.21 -12.92
CA MET A 1 2.52 25.36 -12.02
C MET A 1 2.79 23.93 -12.45
N PRO A 2 3.47 23.09 -11.66
CA PRO A 2 3.65 21.70 -12.05
C PRO A 2 2.26 21.05 -12.12
N HIS A 3 1.92 20.46 -13.27
CA HIS A 3 0.73 19.63 -13.42
C HIS A 3 0.81 18.54 -12.34
N ALA A 4 -0.20 18.46 -11.47
CA ALA A 4 -0.37 17.26 -10.67
C ALA A 4 -0.46 16.09 -11.65
N ALA A 5 0.48 15.15 -11.58
CA ALA A 5 0.43 13.97 -12.43
C ALA A 5 -0.86 13.20 -12.08
N ASP A 6 -1.65 12.86 -13.09
CA ASP A 6 -2.89 12.09 -12.94
C ASP A 6 -2.57 10.68 -12.47
N TRP A 7 -2.47 10.50 -11.15
CA TRP A 7 -2.53 9.18 -10.56
C TRP A 7 -3.95 8.63 -10.71
N ARG A 8 -4.07 7.30 -10.79
CA ARG A 8 -5.35 6.63 -10.92
C ARG A 8 -5.36 5.26 -10.27
N VAL A 9 -6.54 4.68 -10.19
CA VAL A 9 -6.73 3.28 -9.78
C VAL A 9 -7.33 2.55 -10.97
N GLU A 10 -6.64 1.53 -11.46
CA GLU A 10 -7.14 0.61 -12.49
C GLU A 10 -7.25 -0.79 -11.90
N GLY A 11 -8.46 -1.35 -11.90
CA GLY A 11 -8.75 -2.53 -11.09
C GLY A 11 -8.43 -2.25 -9.62
N ASP A 12 -7.50 -3.00 -9.05
CA ASP A 12 -7.04 -2.84 -7.66
C ASP A 12 -5.57 -2.37 -7.59
N VAL A 13 -5.08 -1.72 -8.66
CA VAL A 13 -3.70 -1.21 -8.79
C VAL A 13 -3.71 0.31 -8.82
N ILE A 14 -2.88 0.94 -7.98
CA ILE A 14 -2.60 2.37 -8.01
C ILE A 14 -1.49 2.64 -9.04
N ILE A 15 -1.71 3.64 -9.89
CA ILE A 15 -0.87 3.98 -11.03
C ILE A 15 -0.39 5.43 -10.91
N LEU A 16 0.92 5.65 -11.03
CA LEU A 16 1.56 6.96 -11.21
C LEU A 16 2.68 6.87 -12.25
N GLY A 17 2.44 7.33 -13.47
CA GLY A 17 3.41 7.17 -14.56
C GLY A 17 3.75 5.69 -14.77
N ALA A 18 5.03 5.34 -14.64
CA ALA A 18 5.53 3.96 -14.70
C ALA A 18 5.35 3.15 -13.40
N LEU A 19 5.09 3.83 -12.28
CA LEU A 19 4.92 3.17 -10.98
C LEU A 19 3.57 2.48 -10.90
N ARG A 20 3.62 1.23 -10.44
CA ARG A 20 2.47 0.40 -10.09
C ARG A 20 2.57 0.00 -8.63
N LEU A 21 1.45 0.08 -7.93
CA LEU A 21 1.37 -0.22 -6.50
C LEU A 21 0.11 -1.06 -6.23
N THR A 22 0.29 -2.18 -5.56
CA THR A 22 -0.80 -3.01 -5.01
C THR A 22 -0.78 -2.96 -3.49
N VAL A 23 -1.92 -3.31 -2.90
CA VAL A 23 -2.04 -3.54 -1.47
C VAL A 23 -2.35 -5.00 -1.28
N GLU A 24 -1.53 -5.69 -0.50
CA GLU A 24 -1.67 -7.12 -0.21
C GLU A 24 -2.22 -7.33 1.19
N ARG A 25 -3.03 -8.38 1.35
CA ARG A 25 -3.63 -8.77 2.63
C ARG A 25 -2.73 -9.75 3.35
N ILE A 26 -2.45 -9.50 4.61
CA ILE A 26 -1.65 -10.37 5.47
C ILE A 26 -2.45 -10.62 6.76
N ALA A 27 -2.53 -11.86 7.21
CA ALA A 27 -3.06 -12.14 8.55
C ALA A 27 -2.13 -11.52 9.61
N ALA A 28 -2.67 -10.75 10.56
CA ALA A 28 -1.88 -10.10 11.61
C ALA A 28 -1.05 -11.12 12.43
N SER A 29 -1.57 -12.32 12.65
CA SER A 29 -0.86 -13.43 13.31
C SER A 29 0.40 -13.89 12.54
N HIS A 30 0.44 -13.66 11.23
CA HIS A 30 1.54 -14.01 10.33
C HIS A 30 2.41 -12.83 9.91
N TRP A 31 2.11 -11.63 10.41
CA TRP A 31 2.91 -10.45 10.14
C TRP A 31 4.21 -10.46 10.96
N ARG A 32 5.34 -10.18 10.33
CA ARG A 32 6.68 -10.14 10.93
C ARG A 32 7.52 -9.08 10.22
N ALA A 33 8.11 -8.16 10.97
CA ALA A 33 8.82 -6.99 10.40
C ALA A 33 9.97 -7.40 9.46
N ASP A 34 10.68 -8.47 9.79
CA ASP A 34 11.94 -8.88 9.15
C ASP A 34 11.88 -10.28 8.52
N GLU A 35 10.69 -10.85 8.38
CA GLU A 35 10.51 -12.16 7.76
C GLU A 35 9.78 -12.06 6.42
N ARG A 36 9.86 -13.16 5.66
CA ARG A 36 9.07 -13.29 4.45
C ARG A 36 7.58 -13.38 4.78
N LEU A 37 6.82 -12.43 4.26
CA LEU A 37 5.39 -12.32 4.49
C LEU A 37 4.61 -13.30 3.60
N ARG A 38 3.47 -13.76 4.13
CA ARG A 38 2.45 -14.53 3.40
C ARG A 38 1.34 -13.59 2.99
N SER A 39 1.05 -13.49 1.69
CA SER A 39 -0.10 -12.74 1.19
C SER A 39 -1.30 -13.67 0.98
N TRP A 40 -2.47 -13.26 1.46
CA TRP A 40 -3.79 -13.85 1.18
C TRP A 40 -4.42 -13.24 -0.08
N GLY A 41 -3.62 -12.53 -0.87
CA GLY A 41 -4.00 -11.92 -2.13
C GLY A 41 -4.16 -10.41 -2.05
N GLN A 42 -4.30 -9.84 -3.24
CA GLN A 42 -4.48 -8.42 -3.44
C GLN A 42 -5.80 -7.94 -2.82
N LEU A 43 -5.71 -6.78 -2.19
CA LEU A 43 -6.81 -6.08 -1.55
C LEU A 43 -7.58 -5.28 -2.60
N PRO A 44 -8.94 -5.34 -2.61
CA PRO A 44 -9.70 -4.52 -3.52
C PRO A 44 -9.62 -3.04 -3.15
N LEU A 45 -9.44 -2.17 -4.14
CA LEU A 45 -9.30 -0.73 -3.96
C LEU A 45 -10.47 0.01 -4.61
N GLN A 46 -10.87 1.14 -4.02
CA GLN A 46 -11.84 2.05 -4.61
C GLN A 46 -11.30 3.48 -4.54
N ARG A 47 -11.23 4.16 -5.68
CA ARG A 47 -10.91 5.59 -5.71
C ARG A 47 -12.16 6.43 -5.45
N GLU A 48 -12.02 7.44 -4.61
CA GLU A 48 -12.98 8.49 -4.35
C GLU A 48 -12.23 9.84 -4.27
N HIS A 49 -12.25 10.61 -5.35
CA HIS A 49 -11.46 11.85 -5.48
C HIS A 49 -9.96 11.63 -5.15
N ASP A 50 -9.48 12.29 -4.09
CA ASP A 50 -8.13 12.22 -3.54
C ASP A 50 -7.98 11.18 -2.42
N THR A 51 -8.83 10.16 -2.44
CA THR A 51 -8.84 9.08 -1.47
C THR A 51 -8.90 7.73 -2.17
N VAL A 52 -8.13 6.78 -1.65
CA VAL A 52 -8.26 5.35 -1.95
C VAL A 52 -8.83 4.68 -0.71
N LEU A 53 -9.96 4.01 -0.87
CA LEU A 53 -10.61 3.22 0.16
C LEU A 53 -10.12 1.78 0.06
N ALA A 54 -9.68 1.25 1.19
CA ALA A 54 -9.12 -0.08 1.34
C ALA A 54 -9.86 -0.80 2.48
N PRO A 55 -10.46 -1.98 2.26
CA PRO A 55 -11.00 -2.78 3.35
C PRO A 55 -9.85 -3.31 4.22
N CYS A 56 -10.03 -3.37 5.52
CA CYS A 56 -9.07 -3.93 6.45
C CYS A 56 -9.82 -4.49 7.65
N ALA A 57 -9.88 -5.82 7.74
CA ALA A 57 -10.41 -6.48 8.91
C ALA A 57 -9.45 -6.32 10.09
N ALA A 58 -9.97 -6.45 11.31
CA ALA A 58 -9.19 -6.16 12.51
C ALA A 58 -8.10 -7.20 12.83
N ASP A 59 -8.11 -8.33 12.15
CA ASP A 59 -7.10 -9.39 12.17
C ASP A 59 -6.18 -9.34 10.94
N GLU A 60 -6.21 -8.25 10.17
CA GLU A 60 -5.38 -8.03 9.00
C GLU A 60 -4.30 -6.98 9.22
N CYS A 61 -3.17 -7.21 8.57
CA CYS A 61 -2.16 -6.22 8.25
C CYS A 61 -2.11 -6.08 6.72
N LEU A 62 -1.79 -4.88 6.25
CA LEU A 62 -1.65 -4.58 4.84
C LEU A 62 -0.18 -4.35 4.50
N TRP A 63 0.21 -4.76 3.30
CA TRP A 63 1.54 -4.52 2.76
C TRP A 63 1.44 -3.91 1.37
N LEU A 64 2.35 -3.01 1.01
CA LEU A 64 2.35 -2.41 -0.33
C LEU A 64 3.36 -3.13 -1.21
N GLY A 65 2.88 -3.74 -2.29
CA GLY A 65 3.71 -4.25 -3.37
C GLY A 65 3.91 -3.17 -4.43
N ALA A 66 5.12 -3.01 -4.96
CA ALA A 66 5.41 -1.98 -5.96
C ALA A 66 6.34 -2.49 -7.05
N TRP A 67 6.11 -2.07 -8.29
CA TRP A 67 6.99 -2.33 -9.43
C TRP A 67 6.94 -1.17 -10.43
N LEU A 68 7.91 -1.15 -11.33
CA LEU A 68 7.96 -0.24 -12.47
C LEU A 68 7.61 -1.06 -13.73
N GLU A 69 6.81 -0.49 -14.63
CA GLU A 69 6.60 -1.11 -15.94
C GLU A 69 7.89 -1.03 -16.77
N GLU A 70 8.31 -2.18 -17.32
CA GLU A 70 9.60 -2.37 -17.99
C GLU A 70 9.79 -1.45 -19.19
N ASP A 71 8.73 -1.23 -19.96
CA ASP A 71 8.71 -0.37 -21.17
C ASP A 71 9.04 1.11 -20.87
N MET A 72 8.95 1.52 -19.59
CA MET A 72 9.22 2.89 -19.14
C MET A 72 10.57 3.04 -18.42
N LEU A 73 11.32 1.94 -18.22
CA LEU A 73 12.67 1.97 -17.65
C LEU A 73 13.71 2.52 -18.64
N GLU A 74 13.40 2.50 -19.94
CA GLU A 74 14.23 3.10 -20.99
C GLU A 74 14.14 4.63 -21.03
N ASP A 75 13.19 5.25 -20.31
CA ASP A 75 13.11 6.70 -20.16
C ASP A 75 14.25 7.19 -19.24
N PRO A 76 15.19 8.02 -19.74
CA PRO A 76 16.30 8.54 -18.95
C PRO A 76 15.86 9.31 -17.70
N ALA A 77 14.68 9.94 -17.72
CA ALA A 77 14.13 10.66 -16.59
C ALA A 77 13.62 9.74 -15.47
N VAL A 78 13.16 8.53 -15.81
CA VAL A 78 12.77 7.50 -14.85
C VAL A 78 14.02 6.77 -14.35
N SER A 79 14.96 6.46 -15.24
CA SER A 79 16.22 5.81 -14.89
C SER A 79 17.10 6.65 -13.95
N ALA A 80 17.00 7.98 -13.98
CA ALA A 80 17.78 8.88 -13.13
C ALA A 80 17.16 9.15 -11.74
N SER A 81 15.89 8.80 -11.51
CA SER A 81 15.20 9.06 -10.24
C SER A 81 14.42 7.82 -9.77
N PRO A 82 14.97 7.07 -8.80
CA PRO A 82 14.32 5.87 -8.28
C PRO A 82 12.93 6.21 -7.73
N ALA A 83 11.94 5.38 -8.03
CA ALA A 83 10.59 5.62 -7.52
C ALA A 83 10.58 5.52 -6.00
N ARG A 84 9.90 6.43 -5.32
CA ARG A 84 9.82 6.51 -3.87
C ARG A 84 8.36 6.52 -3.41
N ILE A 85 8.07 5.69 -2.44
CA ILE A 85 6.76 5.55 -1.81
C ILE A 85 6.93 5.92 -0.36
N THR A 86 6.25 6.97 0.10
CA THR A 86 6.23 7.37 1.50
C THR A 86 4.82 7.22 2.03
N LEU A 87 4.69 6.52 3.15
CA LEU A 87 3.44 6.38 3.88
C LEU A 87 3.59 7.05 5.22
N ARG A 88 2.62 7.90 5.59
CA ARG A 88 2.59 8.61 6.87
C ARG A 88 1.29 8.33 7.59
N ASP A 89 1.41 8.13 8.90
CA ASP A 89 0.27 8.08 9.80
C ASP A 89 0.16 9.41 10.57
N PRO A 90 -0.80 10.27 10.23
CA PRO A 90 -0.99 11.54 10.92
C PRO A 90 -1.45 11.36 12.38
N ALA A 91 -2.00 10.21 12.76
CA ALA A 91 -2.54 10.00 14.10
C ALA A 91 -1.44 9.79 15.16
N ASN A 92 -0.31 9.20 14.78
CA ASN A 92 0.79 8.90 15.70
C ASN A 92 2.17 9.38 15.22
N GLY A 93 2.22 10.14 14.12
CA GLY A 93 3.45 10.64 13.53
C GLY A 93 4.32 9.58 12.84
N GLY A 94 3.82 8.35 12.70
CA GLY A 94 4.58 7.24 12.14
C GLY A 94 4.80 7.37 10.63
N HIS A 95 5.85 6.74 10.12
CA HIS A 95 6.13 6.74 8.68
C HIS A 95 6.90 5.50 8.21
N ALA A 96 6.81 5.22 6.92
CA ALA A 96 7.54 4.18 6.19
C ALA A 96 7.92 4.73 4.82
N VAL A 97 9.07 4.29 4.31
CA VAL A 97 9.56 4.68 2.99
C VAL A 97 10.04 3.43 2.25
N ALA A 98 9.68 3.32 0.97
CA ALA A 98 10.30 2.40 0.01
C ALA A 98 10.89 3.19 -1.15
N ALA A 99 12.01 2.71 -1.69
CA ALA A 99 12.62 3.23 -2.91
C ALA A 99 12.98 2.07 -3.87
N LEU A 100 12.79 2.28 -5.17
CA LEU A 100 13.04 1.31 -6.26
C LEU A 100 14.20 1.82 -7.16
N PRO A 101 15.38 1.17 -7.40
CA PRO A 101 16.02 -0.08 -6.88
C PRO A 101 17.13 0.16 -5.82
N ALA A 102 17.46 -0.73 -4.87
CA ALA A 102 17.95 -2.10 -5.10
C ALA A 102 17.58 -3.19 -4.04
N ALA A 103 16.62 -2.96 -3.15
CA ALA A 103 16.21 -3.99 -2.17
C ALA A 103 14.68 -4.05 -1.95
N TYR A 104 13.93 -3.96 -3.05
CA TYR A 104 12.47 -3.87 -3.15
C TYR A 104 11.67 -4.56 -2.04
N GLN A 105 11.41 -3.82 -0.95
CA GLN A 105 10.40 -4.14 0.06
C GLN A 105 9.95 -2.85 0.74
N LEU A 106 8.64 -2.63 0.87
CA LEU A 106 8.13 -1.62 1.79
C LEU A 106 8.49 -2.04 3.20
N GLY A 107 9.29 -1.22 3.88
CA GLY A 107 9.55 -1.38 5.31
C GLY A 107 8.27 -1.19 6.14
N THR A 108 8.34 -1.56 7.41
CA THR A 108 7.20 -1.38 8.33
C THR A 108 7.04 0.10 8.70
N LEU A 109 5.81 0.62 8.85
CA LEU A 109 5.60 1.94 9.47
C LEU A 109 6.25 1.91 10.85
N ARG A 110 7.06 2.90 11.19
CA ARG A 110 7.60 3.02 12.54
C ARG A 110 6.78 4.04 13.31
N ASN A 111 6.42 3.73 14.56
CA ASN A 111 5.72 4.68 15.42
C ASN A 111 6.70 5.78 15.93
N ALA A 112 6.22 6.71 16.75
CA ALA A 112 7.06 7.78 17.31
C ALA A 112 8.21 7.27 18.21
N LEU A 113 8.17 6.01 18.64
CA LEU A 113 9.22 5.33 19.43
C LEU A 113 10.16 4.49 18.55
N ASP A 114 10.06 4.62 17.22
CA ASP A 114 10.81 3.86 16.21
C ASP A 114 10.47 2.35 16.15
N GLU A 115 9.37 1.93 16.78
CA GLU A 115 8.95 0.53 16.80
C GLU A 115 8.16 0.16 15.54
N PRO A 116 8.37 -1.05 14.96
CA PRO A 116 7.58 -1.54 13.83
C PRO A 116 6.07 -1.61 14.16
N ALA A 117 5.27 -0.94 13.35
CA ALA A 117 3.82 -0.90 13.39
C ALA A 117 3.25 -1.28 12.01
N PRO A 118 2.53 -2.40 11.85
CA PRO A 118 1.93 -2.72 10.56
C PRO A 118 0.84 -1.71 10.15
N LEU A 119 0.56 -1.65 8.84
CA LEU A 119 -0.64 -0.99 8.34
C LEU A 119 -1.84 -1.86 8.74
N GLN A 120 -2.54 -1.46 9.79
CA GLN A 120 -3.69 -2.18 10.32
C GLN A 120 -4.77 -1.21 10.73
N LEU A 121 -6.02 -1.66 10.71
CA LEU A 121 -7.10 -0.93 11.35
C LEU A 121 -7.10 -1.25 12.85
N ALA A 122 -6.39 -0.44 13.65
CA ALA A 122 -6.27 -0.66 15.09
C ALA A 122 -7.66 -0.68 15.75
N ARG A 123 -7.93 -1.67 16.61
CA ARG A 123 -9.19 -1.69 17.38
C ARG A 123 -9.16 -0.56 18.43
N PRO A 124 -10.28 0.10 18.72
CA PRO A 124 -11.64 -0.12 18.20
C PRO A 124 -12.01 0.76 16.99
N LEU A 125 -11.03 1.24 16.21
CA LEU A 125 -11.28 2.22 15.15
C LEU A 125 -12.13 1.62 14.01
N ALA A 126 -13.18 2.35 13.63
CA ALA A 126 -13.99 2.03 12.46
C ALA A 126 -13.29 2.42 11.13
N SER A 127 -12.35 3.37 11.19
CA SER A 127 -11.53 3.79 10.06
C SER A 127 -10.16 4.31 10.51
N ARG A 128 -9.16 4.20 9.63
CA ARG A 128 -7.82 4.79 9.82
C ARG A 128 -7.41 5.47 8.54
N ARG A 129 -7.04 6.75 8.61
CA ARG A 129 -6.58 7.53 7.46
C ARG A 129 -5.07 7.66 7.48
N LEU A 130 -4.44 7.30 6.37
CA LEU A 130 -3.01 7.43 6.12
C LEU A 130 -2.80 8.39 4.94
N ARG A 131 -1.63 9.02 4.88
CA ARG A 131 -1.20 9.82 3.73
C ARG A 131 -0.19 9.01 2.93
N LEU A 132 -0.48 8.78 1.66
CA LEU A 132 0.42 8.12 0.71
C LEU A 132 0.97 9.16 -0.25
N GLU A 133 2.30 9.24 -0.33
CA GLU A 133 3.06 10.13 -1.19
C GLU A 133 3.88 9.26 -2.14
N LEU A 134 3.73 9.51 -3.45
CA LEU A 134 4.34 8.75 -4.52
C LEU A 134 5.21 9.66 -5.38
N GLU A 135 6.39 9.18 -5.71
CA GLU A 135 7.36 9.84 -6.55
C GLU A 135 7.91 8.85 -7.58
N CYS A 136 7.91 9.20 -8.86
CA CYS A 136 8.50 8.37 -9.93
C CYS A 136 8.94 9.27 -11.09
N GLY A 137 10.26 9.42 -11.32
CA GLY A 137 10.76 10.36 -12.34
C GLY A 137 10.30 11.80 -12.03
N PRO A 138 9.63 12.50 -12.96
CA PRO A 138 9.00 13.81 -12.71
C PRO A 138 7.60 13.70 -12.07
N ALA A 139 6.98 12.53 -12.06
CA ALA A 139 5.61 12.34 -11.58
C ALA A 139 5.55 12.35 -10.05
N ARG A 140 4.61 13.09 -9.49
CA ARG A 140 4.38 13.23 -8.05
C ARG A 140 2.90 13.17 -7.77
N ALA A 141 2.50 12.40 -6.76
CA ALA A 141 1.13 12.35 -6.27
C ALA A 141 1.08 12.20 -4.76
N ALA A 142 0.06 12.77 -4.14
CA ALA A 142 -0.18 12.58 -2.72
C ALA A 142 -1.69 12.54 -2.42
N PHE A 143 -2.14 11.44 -1.86
CA PHE A 143 -3.56 11.17 -1.62
C PHE A 143 -3.75 10.39 -0.32
N ASN A 144 -5.00 10.25 0.11
CA ASN A 144 -5.31 9.54 1.34
C ASN A 144 -5.52 8.06 1.06
N LEU A 145 -4.93 7.20 1.88
CA LEU A 145 -5.32 5.80 1.97
C LEU A 145 -6.19 5.63 3.22
N VAL A 146 -7.46 5.31 3.05
CA VAL A 146 -8.40 5.15 4.17
C VAL A 146 -8.74 3.68 4.32
N LEU A 147 -8.30 3.12 5.45
CA LEU A 147 -8.62 1.77 5.88
C LEU A 147 -10.00 1.79 6.53
N LEU A 148 -10.89 0.91 6.07
CA LEU A 148 -12.26 0.77 6.57
C LEU A 148 -12.52 -0.68 6.97
N GLN A 149 -13.36 -0.91 7.98
CA GLN A 149 -13.88 -2.26 8.23
C GLN A 149 -14.57 -2.81 6.95
N PRO A 150 -14.47 -4.12 6.64
CA PRO A 150 -14.96 -4.67 5.38
C PRO A 150 -16.42 -4.32 5.05
N ALA A 151 -17.31 -4.35 6.04
CA ALA A 151 -18.72 -3.98 5.86
C ALA A 151 -18.90 -2.49 5.52
N ALA A 152 -18.14 -1.60 6.17
CA ALA A 152 -18.18 -0.17 5.89
C ALA A 152 -17.58 0.15 4.50
N TRP A 153 -16.52 -0.55 4.11
CA TRP A 153 -15.96 -0.47 2.77
C TRP A 153 -16.99 -0.91 1.72
N ALA A 154 -17.65 -2.06 1.91
CA ALA A 154 -18.64 -2.59 0.99
C ALA A 154 -19.81 -1.61 0.78
N ALA A 155 -20.30 -1.02 1.87
CA ALA A 155 -21.35 0.00 1.82
C ALA A 155 -20.93 1.26 1.05
N ARG A 156 -19.69 1.73 1.24
CA ARG A 156 -19.18 2.96 0.61
C ARG A 156 -18.74 2.75 -0.84
N ALA A 157 -18.16 1.58 -1.15
CA ALA A 157 -17.68 1.23 -2.49
C ALA A 157 -18.77 0.62 -3.38
N HIS A 158 -19.95 0.32 -2.83
CA HIS A 158 -21.02 -0.41 -3.52
C HIS A 158 -20.55 -1.73 -4.15
N ARG A 159 -19.66 -2.44 -3.43
CA ARG A 159 -19.03 -3.71 -3.85
C ARG A 159 -19.18 -4.75 -2.74
N ALA A 160 -19.13 -6.03 -3.09
CA ALA A 160 -19.12 -7.11 -2.10
C ALA A 160 -17.85 -7.03 -1.23
N PRO A 161 -17.95 -7.22 0.10
CA PRO A 161 -16.77 -7.19 0.96
C PRO A 161 -15.79 -8.32 0.59
N PRO A 162 -14.48 -8.14 0.81
CA PRO A 162 -13.53 -9.22 0.63
C PRO A 162 -13.85 -10.40 1.56
N ALA A 163 -13.62 -11.62 1.07
CA ALA A 163 -13.79 -12.82 1.88
C ALA A 163 -12.87 -12.80 3.10
N ALA A 164 -13.33 -13.32 4.23
CA ALA A 164 -12.50 -13.48 5.42
C ALA A 164 -11.24 -14.29 5.11
N LEU A 165 -10.18 -14.05 5.88
CA LEU A 165 -8.94 -14.80 5.71
C LEU A 165 -9.19 -16.29 6.02
N GLY A 166 -8.82 -17.15 5.06
CA GLY A 166 -8.86 -18.60 5.22
C GLY A 166 -7.57 -19.17 5.83
N ALA A 167 -7.37 -20.48 5.66
CA ALA A 167 -6.13 -21.15 6.05
C ALA A 167 -4.88 -20.47 5.43
N PRO A 168 -3.72 -20.52 6.11
CA PRO A 168 -2.54 -19.81 5.64
C PRO A 168 -2.05 -20.34 4.28
N PRO A 169 -1.82 -19.46 3.29
CA PRO A 169 -1.24 -19.85 2.01
C PRO A 169 0.20 -20.32 2.23
N PRO A 170 0.78 -21.13 1.31
CA PRO A 170 2.18 -21.54 1.41
C PRO A 170 3.11 -20.33 1.45
N LEU A 171 4.30 -20.51 2.04
CA LEU A 171 5.29 -19.44 1.92
C LEU A 171 5.69 -19.29 0.44
N PRO A 172 6.00 -18.08 -0.03
CA PRO A 172 6.58 -17.88 -1.36
C PRO A 172 7.84 -18.75 -1.56
N PRO A 173 8.32 -19.02 -2.79
CA PRO A 173 9.61 -19.68 -2.97
C PRO A 173 10.76 -18.78 -2.46
N ARG A 174 11.87 -19.37 -1.99
CA ARG A 174 13.12 -18.60 -1.79
C ARG A 174 13.71 -18.40 -3.19
N LEU A 175 13.90 -17.15 -3.59
CA LEU A 175 14.77 -16.85 -4.71
C LEU A 175 16.19 -17.01 -4.17
N GLY A 176 16.89 -18.04 -4.63
CA GLY A 176 18.25 -18.40 -4.22
C GLY A 176 19.30 -17.56 -4.92
#